data_AF-A0A4Y2RY20-F1
#
_entry.id   AF-A0A4Y2RY20-F1
#
_cell.length_a   1.000
_cell.length_b   1.000
_cell.length_c   1.000
_cell.angle_alpha   90.00
_cell.angle_beta   90.00
_cell.angle_gamma   90.00
#
_symmetry.space_group_name_H-M   'P 1'
#
loop_
_entity.id
_entity.type
_entity.pdbx_description
1 polymer ?
#
loop_
_entity_poly.entity_id
_entity_poly.type
_entity_poly.pdbx_seq_one_letter_code
_entity_poly.pdbx_strand_id
1 'polypeptide(L)'
;MLGANMTGHQKLKPLVVGRSEIPRCFKGAKNLEVDYDLNKKSWMTSGICEKWVQKLEKRMIAECRKIALVVDNCPEHPKEINQKLKNVTDFYLPQNTTSKLQPMDQGVIKNFKIHYRKRIVRKVITALENNQSRPKINLRESISEISKARNYDVTDRTNRKSFAKAGFFASNENSASAEDEDEFPLEELKKCEYR
;
A
#
# COMPACT_ATOMS: atom_id res chain seq x y z
N MET A 1 1.03 -5.19 -2.45
CA MET A 1 2.03 -4.15 -2.78
C MET A 1 1.40 -2.78 -2.65
N LEU A 2 2.12 -1.82 -2.06
CA LEU A 2 1.74 -0.41 -1.98
C LEU A 2 2.81 0.42 -2.68
N GLY A 3 2.43 1.52 -3.31
CA GLY A 3 3.37 2.46 -3.93
C GLY A 3 2.80 3.87 -3.96
N ALA A 4 3.67 4.87 -3.97
CA ALA A 4 3.33 6.28 -4.14
C ALA A 4 4.49 6.99 -4.87
N ASN A 5 4.24 8.19 -5.35
CA ASN A 5 5.29 9.08 -5.81
C ASN A 5 5.87 9.90 -4.64
N MET A 6 7.05 10.47 -4.88
CA MET A 6 7.82 11.22 -3.88
C MET A 6 7.06 12.45 -3.34
N THR A 7 6.28 13.14 -4.18
CA THR A 7 5.48 14.29 -3.76
C THR A 7 4.26 13.91 -2.91
N GLY A 8 3.96 12.61 -2.79
CA GLY A 8 2.87 12.08 -1.98
C GLY A 8 1.49 12.13 -2.64
N HIS A 9 1.27 13.04 -3.60
CA HIS A 9 -0.02 13.27 -4.26
C HIS A 9 -0.55 12.07 -5.05
N GLN A 10 0.35 11.24 -5.61
CA GLN A 10 -0.05 10.07 -6.38
C GLN A 10 0.21 8.80 -5.58
N LYS A 11 -0.86 8.06 -5.32
CA LYS A 11 -0.82 6.71 -4.74
C LYS A 11 -1.12 5.71 -5.84
N LEU A 12 -0.30 4.67 -5.95
CA LEU A 12 -0.60 3.53 -6.81
C LEU A 12 -1.72 2.70 -6.19
N LYS A 13 -2.57 2.15 -7.06
CA LYS A 13 -3.64 1.25 -6.67
C LYS A 13 -3.02 0.03 -5.95
N PRO A 14 -3.47 -0.31 -4.72
CA PRO A 14 -2.93 -1.46 -4.00
C PRO A 14 -3.06 -2.75 -4.79
N LEU A 15 -2.04 -3.61 -4.72
CA LEU A 15 -2.12 -4.99 -5.18
C LEU A 15 -2.37 -5.92 -3.99
N VAL A 16 -3.44 -6.69 -4.05
CA VAL A 16 -3.83 -7.71 -3.07
C VAL A 16 -3.65 -9.09 -3.70
N VAL A 17 -2.96 -10.00 -3.01
CA VAL A 17 -2.81 -11.40 -3.44
C VAL A 17 -3.65 -12.28 -2.53
N GLY A 18 -4.60 -13.01 -3.11
CA GLY A 18 -5.45 -13.97 -2.38
C GLY A 18 -5.21 -15.42 -2.79
N ARG A 19 -5.90 -16.37 -2.14
CA ARG A 19 -5.74 -17.81 -2.42
C ARG A 19 -6.52 -18.29 -3.64
N SER A 20 -7.66 -17.67 -3.90
CA SER A 20 -8.61 -18.10 -4.93
C SER A 20 -8.63 -17.09 -6.06
N GLU A 21 -8.75 -17.58 -7.29
CA GLU A 21 -8.91 -16.71 -8.48
C GLU A 21 -10.17 -15.84 -8.37
N ILE A 22 -11.30 -16.48 -8.07
CA ILE A 22 -12.59 -15.83 -7.93
C ILE A 22 -13.19 -16.25 -6.58
N PRO A 23 -12.83 -15.56 -5.49
CA PRO A 23 -13.48 -15.74 -4.20
C PRO A 23 -14.99 -15.60 -4.34
N ARG A 24 -15.77 -16.45 -3.65
CA ARG A 24 -17.25 -16.41 -3.70
C ARG A 24 -17.82 -15.00 -3.42
N CYS A 25 -17.18 -14.24 -2.54
CA CYS A 25 -17.57 -12.87 -2.20
C CYS A 25 -17.38 -11.84 -3.34
N PHE A 26 -16.71 -12.19 -4.44
CA PHE A 26 -16.55 -11.33 -5.62
C PHE A 26 -17.64 -11.57 -6.68
N LYS A 27 -18.56 -12.52 -6.46
CA LYS A 27 -19.66 -12.77 -7.40
C LYS A 27 -20.43 -11.47 -7.67
N GLY A 28 -20.54 -11.10 -8.94
CA GLY A 28 -21.22 -9.86 -9.40
C GLY A 28 -20.39 -8.57 -9.27
N ALA A 29 -19.14 -8.63 -8.81
CA ALA A 29 -18.25 -7.46 -8.81
C ALA A 29 -17.74 -7.21 -10.24
N LYS A 30 -18.10 -6.08 -10.84
CA LYS A 30 -17.63 -5.70 -12.19
C LYS A 30 -16.20 -5.15 -12.18
N ASN A 31 -15.85 -4.40 -11.13
CA ASN A 31 -14.53 -3.80 -10.94
C ASN A 31 -14.16 -3.83 -9.47
N LEU A 32 -12.89 -4.16 -9.17
CA LEU A 32 -12.33 -4.08 -7.83
C LEU A 32 -11.63 -2.73 -7.63
N GLU A 33 -11.74 -2.17 -6.43
CA GLU A 33 -11.06 -0.93 -6.04
C GLU A 33 -9.55 -1.10 -5.85
N VAL A 34 -9.07 -2.35 -5.89
CA VAL A 34 -7.67 -2.75 -5.84
C VAL A 34 -7.31 -3.55 -7.09
N ASP A 35 -6.02 -3.75 -7.33
CA ASP A 35 -5.55 -4.83 -8.19
C ASP A 35 -5.53 -6.12 -7.39
N TYR A 36 -5.96 -7.23 -8.01
CA TYR A 36 -6.06 -8.52 -7.37
C TYR A 36 -5.36 -9.58 -8.21
N ASP A 37 -4.54 -10.40 -7.57
CA ASP A 37 -3.96 -11.58 -8.16
C ASP A 37 -4.09 -12.78 -7.20
N LEU A 38 -3.78 -13.98 -7.70
CA LEU A 38 -3.91 -15.20 -6.92
C LEU A 38 -2.57 -15.90 -6.72
N ASN A 39 -2.43 -16.51 -5.55
CA ASN A 39 -1.40 -17.48 -5.26
C ASN A 39 -1.91 -18.42 -4.15
N LYS A 40 -1.72 -19.73 -4.28
CA LYS A 40 -2.18 -20.72 -3.29
C LYS A 40 -1.69 -20.40 -1.86
N LYS A 41 -0.51 -19.78 -1.74
CA LYS A 41 0.11 -19.36 -0.48
C LYS A 41 -0.17 -17.90 -0.08
N SER A 42 -0.91 -17.13 -0.88
CA SER A 42 -1.22 -15.70 -0.66
C SER A 42 -0.02 -14.75 -0.48
N TRP A 43 1.16 -15.16 -0.95
CA TRP A 43 2.37 -14.34 -0.98
C TRP A 43 2.70 -13.85 -2.40
N MET A 44 3.53 -12.81 -2.47
CA MET A 44 4.05 -12.25 -3.73
C MET A 44 4.92 -13.29 -4.45
N THR A 45 4.98 -13.21 -5.78
CA THR A 45 5.94 -13.96 -6.60
C THR A 45 6.50 -13.06 -7.69
N SER A 46 7.60 -13.48 -8.32
CA SER A 46 8.18 -12.81 -9.49
C SER A 46 7.18 -12.64 -10.63
N GLY A 47 6.41 -13.68 -10.95
CA GLY A 47 5.38 -13.59 -12.00
C GLY A 47 4.27 -12.59 -11.67
N ILE A 48 3.82 -12.52 -10.41
CA ILE A 48 2.81 -11.54 -9.98
C ILE A 48 3.39 -10.12 -10.03
N CYS A 49 4.64 -9.95 -9.58
CA CYS A 49 5.33 -8.67 -9.65
C CYS A 49 5.50 -8.22 -11.12
N GLU A 50 5.95 -9.10 -12.01
CA GLU A 50 6.11 -8.80 -13.43
C GLU A 50 4.80 -8.34 -14.07
N LYS A 51 3.72 -9.10 -13.84
CA LYS A 51 2.38 -8.74 -14.34
C LYS A 51 1.91 -7.38 -13.82
N TRP A 52 2.20 -7.06 -12.56
CA TRP A 52 1.86 -5.76 -11.97
C TRP A 52 2.67 -4.62 -12.60
N VAL A 53 3.99 -4.78 -12.79
CA VAL A 53 4.83 -3.77 -13.43
C VAL A 53 4.43 -3.57 -14.89
N GLN A 54 4.14 -4.64 -15.64
CA GLN A 54 3.63 -4.53 -17.02
C GLN A 54 2.30 -3.78 -17.11
N LYS A 55 1.43 -3.92 -16.09
CA LYS A 55 0.20 -3.14 -16.01
C LYS A 55 0.50 -1.67 -15.73
N LEU A 56 1.45 -1.37 -14.86
CA LEU A 56 1.91 -0.01 -14.59
C LEU A 56 2.51 0.63 -15.84
N GLU A 57 3.33 -0.10 -16.60
CA GLU A 57 3.90 0.32 -17.88
C GLU A 57 2.82 0.74 -18.88
N LYS A 58 1.82 -0.12 -19.11
CA LYS A 58 0.69 0.21 -19.99
C LYS A 58 -0.01 1.50 -19.58
N ARG A 59 -0.19 1.70 -18.27
CA ARG A 59 -0.77 2.94 -17.72
C ARG A 59 0.15 4.14 -17.98
N MET A 60 1.46 4.00 -17.76
CA MET A 60 2.41 5.10 -17.98
C MET A 60 2.54 5.47 -19.46
N ILE A 61 2.45 4.49 -20.37
CA ILE A 61 2.36 4.73 -21.82
C ILE A 61 1.10 5.52 -22.14
N ALA A 62 -0.07 5.11 -21.62
CA ALA A 62 -1.34 5.80 -21.86
C ALA A 62 -1.36 7.22 -21.29
N GLU A 63 -0.66 7.46 -20.17
CA GLU A 63 -0.47 8.79 -19.57
C GLU A 63 0.65 9.62 -20.24
N CYS A 64 1.31 9.10 -21.29
CA CYS A 64 2.48 9.70 -21.93
C CYS A 64 3.57 10.12 -20.93
N ARG A 65 3.76 9.32 -19.88
CA ARG A 65 4.59 9.65 -18.72
C ARG A 65 5.72 8.65 -18.56
N LYS A 66 6.91 9.13 -18.19
CA LYS A 66 8.03 8.28 -17.78
C LYS A 66 8.24 8.38 -16.28
N ILE A 67 8.52 7.25 -15.63
CA ILE A 67 8.75 7.18 -14.18
C ILE A 67 9.96 6.30 -13.86
N ALA A 68 10.63 6.63 -12.76
CA ALA A 68 11.54 5.73 -12.07
C ALA A 68 10.78 5.02 -10.95
N LEU A 69 10.76 3.69 -10.97
CA LEU A 69 10.16 2.88 -9.92
C LEU A 69 11.27 2.33 -9.02
N VAL A 70 11.23 2.66 -7.74
CA VAL A 70 12.19 2.13 -6.75
C VAL A 70 11.55 0.97 -6.00
N VAL A 71 12.22 -0.18 -6.01
CA VAL A 71 11.75 -1.43 -5.40
C VAL A 71 12.85 -2.00 -4.50
N ASP A 72 12.47 -2.72 -3.44
CA ASP A 72 13.41 -3.50 -2.65
C ASP A 72 14.08 -4.59 -3.47
N ASN A 73 15.28 -4.98 -3.05
CA ASN A 73 15.99 -6.12 -3.63
C ASN A 73 15.53 -7.42 -2.97
N CYS A 74 14.29 -7.78 -3.28
CA CYS A 74 13.63 -9.02 -2.88
C CYS A 74 13.77 -10.07 -4.00
N PRO A 75 14.01 -11.37 -3.69
CA PRO A 75 14.11 -12.43 -4.71
C PRO A 75 12.88 -12.54 -5.62
N GLU A 76 11.71 -12.14 -5.10
CA GLU A 76 10.44 -12.10 -5.81
C GLU A 76 10.35 -10.94 -6.82
N HIS A 77 11.39 -10.12 -6.99
CA HIS A 77 11.42 -9.10 -8.03
C HIS A 77 12.26 -9.55 -9.24
N PRO A 78 11.69 -9.51 -10.46
CA PRO A 78 12.36 -9.95 -11.67
C PRO A 78 13.50 -9.00 -12.06
N LYS A 79 14.75 -9.46 -11.97
CA LYS A 79 15.95 -8.65 -12.22
C LYS A 79 16.07 -8.12 -13.67
N GLU A 80 15.40 -8.73 -14.63
CA GLU A 80 15.54 -8.42 -16.07
C GLU A 80 14.32 -7.75 -16.70
N ILE A 81 13.34 -7.32 -15.90
CA ILE A 81 12.10 -6.76 -16.45
C ILE A 81 12.31 -5.49 -17.28
N ASN A 82 13.33 -4.69 -16.94
CA ASN A 82 13.66 -3.42 -17.59
C ASN A 82 13.85 -3.53 -19.11
N GLN A 83 14.33 -4.67 -19.63
CA GLN A 83 14.55 -4.85 -21.07
C GLN A 83 13.25 -4.79 -21.89
N LYS A 84 12.09 -4.94 -21.24
CA LYS A 84 10.78 -4.94 -21.88
C LYS A 84 9.98 -3.64 -21.65
N LEU A 85 10.50 -2.70 -20.87
CA LEU A 85 9.79 -1.48 -20.45
C LEU A 85 10.35 -0.25 -21.17
N LYS A 86 9.47 0.70 -21.53
CA LYS A 86 9.82 1.95 -22.20
C LYS A 86 9.59 3.17 -21.33
N ASN A 87 8.55 3.14 -20.50
CA ASN A 87 8.09 4.28 -19.71
C ASN A 87 8.30 4.11 -18.21
N VAL A 88 8.47 2.88 -17.74
CA VAL A 88 8.84 2.54 -16.36
C VAL A 88 10.30 2.06 -16.37
N THR A 89 11.13 2.66 -15.52
CA THR A 89 12.50 2.21 -15.28
C THR A 89 12.63 1.77 -13.83
N ASP A 90 12.95 0.50 -13.60
CA ASP A 90 13.05 -0.07 -12.26
C ASP A 90 14.46 0.07 -11.70
N PHE A 91 14.54 0.54 -10.45
CA PHE A 91 15.74 0.66 -9.66
C PHE A 91 15.62 -0.18 -8.39
N TYR A 92 16.58 -1.08 -8.18
CA TYR A 92 16.64 -1.93 -7.01
C TYR A 92 17.50 -1.30 -5.91
N LEU A 93 16.95 -1.24 -4.70
CA LEU A 93 17.72 -0.82 -3.52
C LEU A 93 18.83 -1.83 -3.19
N PRO A 94 19.93 -1.43 -2.54
CA PRO A 94 20.94 -2.37 -2.09
C PRO A 94 20.36 -3.42 -1.12
N GLN A 95 20.95 -4.62 -1.11
CA GLN A 95 20.49 -5.68 -0.21
C GLN A 95 20.56 -5.24 1.26
N ASN A 96 19.62 -5.70 2.08
CA ASN A 96 19.53 -5.42 3.53
C ASN A 96 19.38 -3.93 3.90
N THR A 97 18.99 -3.06 2.96
CA THR A 97 18.76 -1.63 3.23
C THR A 97 17.30 -1.22 3.32
N THR A 98 16.37 -2.16 3.11
CA THR A 98 14.92 -1.97 3.06
C THR A 98 14.40 -1.05 4.17
N SER A 99 14.72 -1.35 5.44
CA SER A 99 14.24 -0.56 6.58
C SER A 99 14.72 0.89 6.61
N LYS A 100 15.81 1.22 5.91
CA LYS A 100 16.40 2.56 5.88
C LYS A 100 16.08 3.30 4.58
N LEU A 101 16.18 2.64 3.44
CA LEU A 101 16.13 3.27 2.13
C LEU A 101 14.79 3.09 1.42
N GLN A 102 13.89 2.22 1.89
CA GLN A 102 12.59 2.03 1.25
C GLN A 102 11.55 3.00 1.85
N PRO A 103 11.02 3.96 1.07
CA PRO A 103 10.04 4.92 1.58
C PRO A 103 8.80 4.27 2.16
N MET A 104 8.37 3.13 1.61
CA MET A 104 7.16 2.45 2.11
C MET A 104 7.34 1.91 3.54
N ASP A 105 8.56 1.53 3.92
CA ASP A 105 8.89 1.08 5.28
C ASP A 105 9.19 2.23 6.24
N GLN A 106 9.46 3.45 5.72
CA GLN A 106 9.66 4.66 6.50
C GLN A 106 8.38 5.30 7.06
N GLY A 107 7.32 4.51 7.26
CA GLY A 107 6.09 4.93 7.94
C GLY A 107 4.80 4.74 7.15
N VAL A 108 4.85 4.62 5.81
CA VAL A 108 3.63 4.44 5.00
C VAL A 108 2.93 3.13 5.35
N ILE A 109 3.66 2.01 5.40
CA ILE A 109 3.09 0.70 5.73
C ILE A 109 2.57 0.67 7.16
N LYS A 110 3.28 1.28 8.11
CA LYS A 110 2.85 1.39 9.53
C LYS A 110 1.51 2.14 9.61
N ASN A 111 1.43 3.34 9.04
CA ASN A 111 0.22 4.15 9.03
C ASN A 111 -0.94 3.44 8.34
N PHE A 112 -0.69 2.86 7.16
CA PHE A 112 -1.70 2.08 6.43
C PHE A 112 -2.31 0.96 7.30
N LYS A 113 -1.47 0.17 7.99
CA LYS A 113 -1.94 -0.90 8.89
C LYS A 113 -2.78 -0.36 10.04
N ILE A 114 -2.37 0.76 10.64
CA ILE A 114 -3.11 1.42 11.72
C ILE A 114 -4.49 1.87 11.23
N HIS A 115 -4.55 2.60 10.11
CA HIS A 115 -5.81 3.09 9.56
C HIS A 115 -6.74 1.97 9.13
N TYR A 116 -6.22 0.93 8.48
CA TYR A 116 -7.00 -0.25 8.13
C TYR A 116 -7.62 -0.88 9.39
N ARG A 117 -6.84 -1.14 10.43
CA ARG A 117 -7.35 -1.70 11.69
C ARG A 117 -8.39 -0.79 12.35
N LYS A 118 -8.15 0.53 12.36
CA LYS A 118 -9.07 1.52 12.92
C LYS A 118 -10.41 1.51 12.20
N ARG A 119 -10.43 1.40 10.86
CA ARG A 119 -11.65 1.25 10.07
C ARG A 119 -12.43 -0.01 10.45
N ILE A 120 -11.73 -1.13 10.56
CA ILE A 120 -12.32 -2.42 10.93
C ILE A 120 -12.94 -2.36 12.33
N VAL A 121 -12.20 -1.85 13.33
CA VAL A 121 -12.67 -1.72 14.71
C VAL A 121 -13.88 -0.78 14.80
N ARG A 122 -13.85 0.37 14.12
CA ARG A 122 -14.99 1.30 14.10
C ARG A 122 -16.26 0.65 13.54
N LYS A 123 -16.16 -0.15 12.48
CA LYS A 123 -17.33 -0.87 11.93
C LYS A 123 -17.95 -1.83 12.95
N VAL A 124 -17.13 -2.46 13.78
CA VAL A 124 -17.61 -3.34 14.86
C VAL A 124 -18.26 -2.52 15.97
N ILE A 125 -17.62 -1.44 16.43
CA ILE A 125 -18.16 -0.55 17.46
C ILE A 125 -19.51 0.03 17.03
N THR A 126 -19.60 0.58 15.82
CA THR A 126 -20.85 1.14 15.28
C THR A 126 -21.96 0.10 15.17
N ALA A 127 -21.64 -1.16 14.85
CA ALA A 127 -22.65 -2.21 14.86
C ALA A 127 -23.15 -2.49 16.29
N LEU A 128 -22.24 -2.54 17.27
CA LEU A 128 -22.59 -2.75 18.67
C LEU A 128 -23.45 -1.60 19.24
N GLU A 129 -23.07 -0.35 18.97
CA GLU A 129 -23.82 0.84 19.39
C GLU A 129 -25.24 0.86 18.82
N ASN A 130 -25.43 0.33 17.61
CA ASN A 130 -26.73 0.20 16.95
C ASN A 130 -27.47 -1.11 17.32
N ASN A 131 -27.01 -1.86 18.32
CA ASN A 131 -27.56 -3.17 18.71
C ASN A 131 -27.65 -4.18 17.55
N GLN A 132 -26.74 -4.10 16.59
CA GLN A 132 -26.64 -5.01 15.45
C GLN A 132 -25.63 -6.13 15.73
N SER A 133 -25.83 -7.27 15.06
CA SER A 133 -24.85 -8.36 15.10
C SER A 133 -23.49 -7.91 14.54
N ARG A 134 -22.40 -8.48 15.08
CA ARG A 134 -21.03 -8.19 14.62
C ARG A 134 -20.91 -8.35 13.10
N PRO A 135 -20.36 -7.36 12.37
CA PRO A 135 -20.23 -7.43 10.92
C PRO A 135 -19.31 -8.58 10.50
N LYS A 136 -19.74 -9.36 9.51
CA LYS A 136 -18.93 -10.42 8.90
C LYS A 136 -17.98 -9.83 7.86
N ILE A 137 -16.76 -9.53 8.30
CA ILE A 137 -15.74 -8.95 7.42
C ILE A 137 -15.15 -10.03 6.51
N ASN A 138 -15.65 -10.07 5.27
CA ASN A 138 -15.14 -10.95 4.23
C ASN A 138 -14.03 -10.25 3.40
N LEU A 139 -13.46 -10.96 2.43
CA LEU A 139 -12.37 -10.43 1.59
C LEU A 139 -12.80 -9.20 0.76
N ARG A 140 -14.05 -9.15 0.26
CA ARG A 140 -14.55 -7.99 -0.48
C ARG A 140 -14.65 -6.75 0.41
N GLU A 141 -15.15 -6.91 1.62
CA GLU A 141 -15.15 -5.81 2.60
C GLU A 141 -13.73 -5.39 2.97
N SER A 142 -12.83 -6.35 3.19
CA SER A 142 -11.43 -6.09 3.49
C SER A 142 -10.77 -5.28 2.36
N ILE A 143 -11.02 -5.64 1.10
CA ILE A 143 -10.53 -4.90 -0.07
C ILE A 143 -11.05 -3.47 -0.10
N SER A 144 -12.34 -3.26 0.19
CA SER A 144 -12.89 -1.90 0.25
C SER A 144 -12.24 -1.08 1.37
N GLU A 145 -12.03 -1.65 2.56
CA GLU A 145 -11.33 -0.94 3.64
C GLU A 145 -9.84 -0.73 3.35
N ILE A 146 -9.17 -1.65 2.63
CA ILE A 146 -7.80 -1.47 2.13
C ILE A 146 -7.74 -0.28 1.17
N SER A 147 -8.64 -0.22 0.19
CA SER A 147 -8.74 0.87 -0.76
C SER A 147 -8.93 2.21 -0.03
N LYS A 148 -9.89 2.26 0.90
CA LYS A 148 -10.17 3.48 1.65
C LYS A 148 -9.01 3.91 2.55
N ALA A 149 -8.41 2.97 3.29
CA ALA A 149 -7.26 3.26 4.14
C ALA A 149 -6.09 3.80 3.32
N ARG A 150 -5.83 3.23 2.14
CA ARG A 150 -4.75 3.70 1.28
C ARG A 150 -5.05 5.07 0.67
N ASN A 151 -6.24 5.24 0.11
CA ASN A 151 -6.54 6.40 -0.74
C ASN A 151 -6.94 7.64 0.07
N TYR A 152 -7.60 7.46 1.22
CA TYR A 152 -8.17 8.56 2.00
C TYR A 152 -7.47 8.81 3.33
N ASP A 153 -6.99 7.76 4.02
CA ASP A 153 -6.44 7.96 5.37
C ASP A 153 -4.93 8.16 5.39
N VAL A 154 -4.18 7.44 4.56
CA VAL A 154 -2.74 7.68 4.43
C VAL A 154 -2.55 8.99 3.70
N THR A 155 -2.12 10.02 4.42
CA THR A 155 -2.03 11.38 3.86
C THR A 155 -0.84 11.55 2.92
N ASP A 156 -0.90 12.59 2.09
CA ASP A 156 0.21 12.97 1.22
C ASP A 156 1.42 13.45 2.05
N ARG A 157 1.16 14.08 3.21
CA ARG A 157 2.19 14.43 4.21
C ARG A 157 2.93 13.19 4.71
N THR A 158 2.21 12.12 5.03
CA THR A 158 2.81 10.84 5.46
C THR A 158 3.73 10.28 4.37
N ASN A 159 3.26 10.24 3.11
CA ASN A 159 4.09 9.78 2.00
C ASN A 159 5.35 10.65 1.86
N ARG A 160 5.23 11.99 1.78
CA ARG A 160 6.38 12.91 1.65
C ARG A 160 7.40 12.75 2.79
N LYS A 161 6.94 12.73 4.04
CA LYS A 161 7.81 12.52 5.21
C LYS A 161 8.56 11.19 5.09
N SER A 162 7.90 10.11 4.67
CA SER A 162 8.53 8.81 4.49
C SER A 162 9.56 8.78 3.35
N PHE A 163 9.30 9.46 2.24
CA PHE A 163 10.27 9.63 1.15
C PHE A 163 11.50 10.43 1.61
N ALA A 164 11.29 11.55 2.30
CA ALA A 164 12.37 12.36 2.87
C ALA A 164 13.23 11.55 3.86
N LYS A 165 12.61 10.77 4.76
CA LYS A 165 13.33 9.87 5.69
C LYS A 165 14.16 8.80 4.97
N ALA A 166 13.73 8.37 3.77
CA ALA A 166 14.48 7.44 2.92
C ALA A 166 15.55 8.14 2.05
N GLY A 167 15.74 9.45 2.18
CA GLY A 167 16.75 10.22 1.43
C GLY A 167 16.26 10.77 0.09
N PHE A 168 14.96 10.70 -0.20
CA PHE A 168 14.37 11.26 -1.42
C PHE A 168 13.81 12.66 -1.14
N PHE A 169 14.45 13.69 -1.72
CA PHE A 169 14.06 15.08 -1.55
C PHE A 169 13.72 15.73 -2.88
N ALA A 170 12.71 16.60 -2.88
CA ALA A 170 12.52 17.56 -3.96
C ALA A 170 13.48 18.74 -3.74
N SER A 171 14.09 19.26 -4.80
CA SER A 171 15.13 20.29 -4.75
C SER A 171 14.72 21.62 -4.12
N ASN A 172 13.45 21.81 -3.74
CA ASN A 172 12.87 23.10 -3.35
C ASN A 172 12.16 23.14 -1.98
N GLU A 173 12.22 22.10 -1.15
CA GLU A 173 11.63 22.16 0.20
C GLU A 173 12.73 22.42 1.25
N ASN A 174 12.93 23.70 1.59
CA ASN A 174 13.68 24.10 2.76
C ASN A 174 13.13 23.39 4.00
N SER A 175 14.06 22.89 4.81
CA SER A 175 13.86 22.15 6.05
C SER A 175 12.88 22.86 7.01
N ALA A 176 11.60 22.49 6.95
CA ALA A 176 10.67 22.74 8.04
C ALA A 176 10.67 21.52 8.96
N SER A 177 11.20 21.74 10.17
CA SER A 177 11.28 20.79 11.27
C SER A 177 9.98 20.03 11.49
N ALA A 178 10.12 18.71 11.68
CA ALA A 178 9.04 17.79 11.95
C ALA A 178 8.50 17.98 13.36
N GLU A 179 7.27 18.46 13.48
CA GLU A 179 6.42 18.09 14.60
C GLU A 179 5.77 16.74 14.30
N ASP A 180 6.03 15.78 15.18
CA ASP A 180 5.53 14.41 15.21
C ASP A 180 4.12 14.40 15.82
N GLU A 181 3.12 14.81 15.05
CA GLU A 181 1.71 14.72 15.49
C GLU A 181 1.04 13.37 15.15
N ASP A 182 1.74 12.48 14.42
CA ASP A 182 1.20 11.18 14.00
C ASP A 182 1.71 10.00 14.88
N GLU A 183 2.33 10.28 16.02
CA GLU A 183 2.66 9.24 17.00
C GLU A 183 1.44 8.90 17.85
N PHE A 184 0.58 8.03 17.29
CA PHE A 184 -0.52 7.43 18.04
C PHE A 184 0.06 6.57 19.18
N PRO A 185 -0.24 6.87 20.46
CA PRO A 185 0.26 6.07 21.57
C PRO A 185 -0.30 4.65 21.45
N LEU A 186 0.58 3.65 21.35
CA LEU A 186 0.21 2.23 21.34
C LEU A 186 -0.60 1.82 22.58
N GLU A 187 -0.53 2.63 23.63
CA GLU A 187 -1.17 2.53 24.92
C GLU A 187 -2.70 2.69 24.83
N GLU A 188 -3.24 3.34 23.79
CA GLU A 188 -4.70 3.41 23.59
C GLU A 188 -5.30 2.09 23.08
N LEU A 189 -4.51 1.22 22.43
CA LEU A 189 -4.97 -0.10 21.99
C LEU A 189 -4.94 -1.15 23.11
N LYS A 190 -4.11 -0.96 24.14
CA LYS A 190 -4.01 -1.89 25.28
C LYS A 190 -5.17 -1.77 26.28
N LYS A 191 -5.95 -0.69 26.23
CA LYS A 191 -7.09 -0.48 27.14
C LYS A 191 -8.31 -1.38 26.86
N CYS A 192 -8.31 -2.13 25.76
CA CYS A 192 -9.39 -3.07 25.42
C CYS A 192 -9.12 -4.53 25.81
N GLU A 193 -7.98 -4.87 26.41
CA GLU A 193 -7.69 -6.27 26.83
C GLU A 193 -8.02 -6.59 28.30
N TYR A 194 -8.56 -5.63 29.07
CA TYR A 194 -9.05 -5.88 30.42
C TYR A 194 -10.38 -5.16 30.65
N ARG A 195 -11.47 -5.71 30.10
CA ARG A 195 -12.82 -5.60 30.65
C ARG A 195 -13.65 -6.81 30.21
#